data_AF-A0A2H5EVM4-F1
#
_entry.id   AF-A0A2H5EVM4-F1
#
_cell.length_a   1.000
_cell.length_b   1.000
_cell.length_c   1.000
_cell.angle_alpha   90.00
_cell.angle_beta   90.00
_cell.angle_gamma   90.00
#
_symmetry.space_group_name_H-M   'P 1'
#
loop_
_entity.id
_entity.type
_entity.pdbx_description
1 polymer ?
#
loop_
_entity_poly.entity_id
_entity_poly.type
_entity_poly.pdbx_seq_one_letter_code
_entity_poly.pdbx_strand_id
1 'polypeptide(L)'
;MSGNQYVIVGSEVDQAAFYLHGDGSIDDQKGGDGQPLNVEFIGKLMVRLSKLGPGGLPPAELDKLEDQVRHALMVQDFSVQSGGAALSDDERAAILDNTDVRIEFERRKRRQKKPDRNTRILVVPSDQTLEITDKQLQDQGSSDGFRPPLSYELDRALMLASMKDEILQMTREFATKGEPGWTQALQDALERHMAETLKARGVFNDAGGGAADDVKNEIMKSPLRAFYRSVGIYATNMCR
;
A
#
# COMPACT_ATOMS: atom_id res chain seq x y z
N MET A 1 10.40 -20.20 22.08
CA MET A 1 11.08 -19.78 20.85
C MET A 1 10.93 -18.28 20.79
N SER A 2 12.01 -17.56 21.10
CA SER A 2 12.05 -16.10 21.16
C SER A 2 12.83 -15.60 19.94
N GLY A 3 12.38 -14.51 19.31
CA GLY A 3 13.26 -13.76 18.42
C GLY A 3 12.54 -12.85 17.48
N ASN A 4 12.10 -13.38 16.34
CA ASN A 4 12.00 -12.52 15.16
C ASN A 4 10.54 -12.36 14.76
N GLN A 5 10.00 -11.21 15.12
CA GLN A 5 8.64 -10.80 14.84
C GLN A 5 8.69 -9.88 13.61
N TYR A 6 8.48 -10.44 12.42
CA TYR A 6 8.52 -9.69 11.16
C TYR A 6 7.35 -10.08 10.25
N VAL A 7 7.04 -9.21 9.29
CA VAL A 7 6.14 -9.51 8.16
C VAL A 7 6.89 -9.35 6.85
N ILE A 8 6.45 -10.05 5.81
CA ILE A 8 6.86 -9.75 4.43
C ILE A 8 5.70 -9.05 3.74
N VAL A 9 5.99 -7.89 3.18
CA VAL A 9 5.03 -7.02 2.50
C VAL A 9 5.63 -6.54 1.19
N GLY A 10 4.81 -6.01 0.28
CA GLY A 10 5.34 -5.33 -0.89
C GLY A 10 6.06 -4.05 -0.50
N SER A 11 7.19 -3.78 -1.13
CA SER A 11 7.95 -2.53 -0.94
C SER A 11 7.10 -1.34 -1.34
N GLU A 12 7.06 -0.30 -0.51
CA GLU A 12 6.36 0.95 -0.86
C GLU A 12 7.01 1.62 -2.08
N VAL A 13 6.27 2.50 -2.74
CA VAL A 13 6.66 3.12 -4.01
C VAL A 13 7.99 3.87 -3.98
N ASP A 14 8.40 4.39 -2.83
CA ASP A 14 9.67 5.09 -2.60
C ASP A 14 10.73 4.23 -1.88
N GLN A 15 10.46 2.93 -1.69
CA GLN A 15 11.32 1.99 -0.96
C GLN A 15 11.79 0.83 -1.84
N ALA A 16 11.65 0.94 -3.17
CA ALA A 16 12.12 -0.09 -4.10
C ALA A 16 13.64 -0.29 -3.98
N ALA A 17 14.05 -1.50 -3.60
CA ALA A 17 15.47 -1.90 -3.54
C ALA A 17 16.00 -2.41 -4.88
N PHE A 18 15.10 -2.91 -5.75
CA PHE A 18 15.45 -3.52 -7.03
C PHE A 18 14.71 -2.87 -8.20
N TYR A 19 15.33 -2.94 -9.38
CA TYR A 19 14.82 -2.39 -10.62
C TYR A 19 14.86 -3.44 -11.72
N LEU A 20 13.79 -3.49 -12.54
CA LEU A 20 13.68 -4.35 -13.72
C LEU A 20 14.07 -3.57 -14.97
N HIS A 21 15.03 -4.07 -15.73
CA HIS A 21 15.51 -3.46 -16.98
C HIS A 21 14.82 -4.02 -18.23
N GLY A 22 14.97 -3.33 -19.36
CA GLY A 22 14.33 -3.71 -20.63
C GLY A 22 14.80 -5.07 -21.19
N ASP A 23 15.98 -5.54 -20.78
CA ASP A 23 16.51 -6.86 -21.13
C ASP A 23 16.02 -7.99 -20.20
N GLY A 24 15.27 -7.63 -19.15
CA GLY A 24 14.73 -8.54 -18.15
C GLY A 24 15.65 -8.81 -16.96
N SER A 25 16.82 -8.16 -16.87
CA SER A 25 17.69 -8.23 -15.70
C SER A 25 17.10 -7.44 -14.51
N ILE A 26 17.49 -7.86 -13.30
CA ILE A 26 17.10 -7.23 -12.04
C ILE A 26 18.34 -6.93 -11.23
N ASP A 27 18.54 -5.68 -10.83
CA ASP A 27 19.61 -5.26 -9.94
C ASP A 27 19.20 -4.06 -9.05
N ASP A 28 20.13 -3.55 -8.25
CA ASP A 28 19.91 -2.45 -7.31
C ASP A 28 20.16 -1.04 -7.94
N GLN A 29 20.49 -0.99 -9.23
CA GLN A 29 20.79 0.23 -9.96
C GLN A 29 19.65 0.62 -10.88
N LYS A 30 18.96 1.73 -10.57
CA LYS A 30 17.85 2.23 -11.39
C LYS A 30 18.19 2.41 -12.89
N GLY A 31 19.41 2.79 -13.24
CA GLY A 31 19.78 3.06 -14.62
C GLY A 31 18.89 4.10 -15.32
N GLY A 32 18.84 4.06 -16.65
CA GLY A 32 17.97 4.94 -17.47
C GLY A 32 16.60 4.35 -17.79
N ASP A 33 16.47 3.02 -17.73
CA ASP A 33 15.29 2.25 -18.11
C ASP A 33 14.69 1.43 -16.95
N GLY A 34 15.32 1.43 -15.78
CA GLY A 34 14.94 0.57 -14.67
C GLY A 34 13.56 0.94 -14.11
N GLN A 35 12.66 -0.03 -14.18
CA GLN A 35 11.36 0.03 -13.57
C GLN A 35 11.47 -0.42 -12.10
N PRO A 36 11.05 0.41 -11.11
CA PRO A 36 11.12 0.01 -9.72
C PRO A 36 10.21 -1.19 -9.43
N LEU A 37 10.75 -2.19 -8.72
CA LEU A 37 10.02 -3.35 -8.23
C LEU A 37 9.45 -3.02 -6.85
N ASN A 38 8.15 -2.71 -6.82
CA ASN A 38 7.40 -2.29 -5.63
C ASN A 38 5.92 -2.66 -5.75
N VAL A 39 5.10 -2.24 -4.79
CA VAL A 39 3.64 -2.49 -4.82
C VAL A 39 2.95 -1.98 -6.08
N GLU A 40 3.38 -0.87 -6.70
CA GLU A 40 2.77 -0.40 -7.96
C GLU A 40 3.08 -1.36 -9.12
N PHE A 41 4.30 -1.89 -9.19
CA PHE A 41 4.67 -2.94 -10.15
C PHE A 41 3.77 -4.17 -9.99
N ILE A 42 3.64 -4.68 -8.76
CA ILE A 42 2.81 -5.85 -8.46
C ILE A 42 1.36 -5.60 -8.86
N GLY A 43 0.82 -4.42 -8.55
CA GLY A 43 -0.54 -4.05 -8.93
C GLY A 43 -0.78 -4.01 -10.44
N LYS A 44 0.17 -3.43 -11.20
CA LYS A 44 0.13 -3.46 -12.67
C LYS A 44 0.17 -4.89 -13.19
N LEU A 45 1.01 -5.73 -12.61
CA LEU A 45 1.13 -7.14 -12.95
C LEU A 45 -0.20 -7.86 -12.69
N MET A 46 -0.80 -7.73 -11.51
CA MET A 46 -2.09 -8.37 -11.17
C MET A 46 -3.21 -7.96 -12.15
N VAL A 47 -3.26 -6.67 -12.53
CA VAL A 47 -4.22 -6.20 -13.54
C VAL A 47 -3.93 -6.78 -14.92
N ARG A 48 -2.67 -6.90 -15.34
CA ARG A 48 -2.29 -7.59 -16.59
C ARG A 48 -2.71 -9.05 -16.55
N LEU A 49 -2.38 -9.77 -15.48
CA LEU A 49 -2.68 -11.19 -15.30
C LEU A 49 -4.18 -11.46 -15.31
N SER A 50 -4.97 -10.63 -14.62
CA SER A 50 -6.44 -10.77 -14.61
C SER A 50 -7.07 -10.65 -16.01
N LYS A 51 -6.46 -9.88 -16.92
CA LYS A 51 -6.90 -9.77 -18.32
C LYS A 51 -6.50 -10.98 -19.16
N LEU A 52 -5.30 -11.51 -18.95
CA LEU A 52 -4.79 -12.68 -19.67
C LEU A 52 -5.51 -13.98 -19.25
N GLY A 53 -5.80 -14.10 -17.95
CA GLY A 53 -6.36 -15.31 -17.36
C GLY A 53 -5.38 -16.49 -17.28
N PRO A 54 -5.80 -17.61 -16.68
CA PRO A 54 -4.91 -18.74 -16.33
C PRO A 54 -4.32 -19.49 -17.52
N GLY A 55 -4.87 -19.31 -18.74
CA GLY A 55 -4.35 -19.94 -19.96
C GLY A 55 -3.51 -19.00 -20.82
N GLY A 56 -3.36 -17.74 -20.41
CA GLY A 56 -2.68 -16.70 -21.18
C GLY A 56 -1.16 -16.65 -20.99
N LEU A 57 -0.59 -17.49 -20.13
CA LEU A 57 0.84 -17.50 -19.81
C LEU A 57 1.41 -18.92 -19.76
N PRO A 58 2.56 -19.17 -20.40
CA PRO A 58 3.30 -20.41 -20.21
C PRO A 58 3.94 -20.46 -18.82
N PRO A 59 4.17 -21.66 -18.24
CA PRO A 59 4.76 -21.80 -16.89
C PRO A 59 6.07 -21.04 -16.70
N ALA A 60 6.99 -21.12 -17.67
CA ALA A 60 8.28 -20.42 -17.59
C ALA A 60 8.17 -18.89 -17.58
N GLU A 61 7.08 -18.31 -18.09
CA GLU A 61 6.83 -16.86 -17.93
C GLU A 61 6.24 -16.57 -16.55
N LEU A 62 5.42 -17.47 -16.01
CA LEU A 62 4.89 -17.35 -14.65
C LEU A 62 6.00 -17.38 -13.61
N ASP A 63 6.95 -18.31 -13.72
CA ASP A 63 8.10 -18.44 -12.80
C ASP A 63 8.95 -17.14 -12.80
N LYS A 64 9.14 -16.52 -13.96
CA LYS A 64 9.84 -15.22 -14.06
C LYS A 64 9.08 -14.08 -13.38
N LEU A 65 7.76 -14.08 -13.51
CA LEU A 65 6.90 -13.08 -12.88
C LEU A 65 6.87 -13.26 -11.36
N GLU A 66 6.88 -14.51 -10.88
CA GLU A 66 7.01 -14.85 -9.46
C GLU A 66 8.35 -14.36 -8.89
N ASP A 67 9.45 -14.56 -9.61
CA ASP A 67 10.77 -14.03 -9.21
C ASP A 67 10.81 -12.49 -9.20
N GLN A 68 10.23 -11.83 -10.20
CA GLN A 68 10.07 -10.37 -10.21
C GLN A 68 9.25 -9.85 -9.02
N VAL A 69 8.20 -10.58 -8.63
CA VAL A 69 7.40 -10.23 -7.45
C VAL A 69 8.22 -10.41 -6.17
N ARG A 70 9.05 -11.47 -6.05
CA ARG A 70 9.93 -11.68 -4.90
C ARG A 70 10.85 -10.47 -4.67
N HIS A 71 11.44 -9.93 -5.73
CA HIS A 71 12.26 -8.71 -5.68
C HIS A 71 11.48 -7.42 -5.38
N ALA A 72 10.15 -7.44 -5.48
CA ALA A 72 9.29 -6.33 -5.09
C ALA A 72 8.84 -6.41 -3.61
N LEU A 73 9.21 -7.47 -2.87
CA LEU A 73 8.90 -7.63 -1.46
C LEU A 73 9.98 -7.04 -0.55
N MET A 74 9.61 -6.75 0.70
CA MET A 74 10.50 -6.32 1.77
C MET A 74 10.12 -6.97 3.10
N VAL A 75 11.08 -7.02 4.02
CA VAL A 75 10.86 -7.45 5.41
C VAL A 75 10.61 -6.24 6.27
N GLN A 76 9.44 -6.18 6.91
CA GLN A 76 9.14 -5.20 7.94
C GLN A 76 9.34 -5.84 9.32
N ASP A 77 10.29 -5.29 10.06
CA ASP A 77 10.74 -5.79 11.36
C ASP A 77 9.99 -5.15 12.54
N PHE A 78 9.43 -5.99 13.41
CA PHE A 78 8.79 -5.60 14.66
C PHE A 78 9.54 -6.10 15.91
N SER A 79 10.72 -6.71 15.74
CA SER A 79 11.47 -7.33 16.83
C SER A 79 11.82 -6.34 17.93
N VAL A 80 12.12 -5.08 17.59
CA VAL A 80 12.36 -4.01 18.58
C VAL A 80 11.12 -3.69 19.40
N GLN A 81 9.93 -3.76 18.80
CA GLN A 81 8.66 -3.44 19.49
C GLN A 81 8.27 -4.52 20.51
N SER A 82 8.79 -5.73 20.36
CA SER A 82 8.63 -6.84 21.30
C SER A 82 9.81 -7.06 22.24
N GLY A 83 10.75 -6.09 22.29
CA GLY A 83 11.91 -6.14 23.18
C GLY A 83 13.05 -7.04 22.71
N GLY A 84 13.03 -7.47 21.44
CA GLY A 84 14.11 -8.16 20.75
C GLY A 84 15.12 -7.21 20.08
N ALA A 85 16.18 -7.78 19.51
CA ALA A 85 17.13 -7.06 18.68
C ALA A 85 16.55 -6.81 17.28
N ALA A 86 16.89 -5.69 16.65
CA ALA A 86 16.52 -5.43 15.27
C ALA A 86 17.22 -6.43 14.33
N LEU A 87 16.52 -6.84 13.27
CA LEU A 87 17.09 -7.63 12.19
C LEU A 87 18.15 -6.82 11.44
N SER A 88 19.30 -7.45 11.21
CA SER A 88 20.33 -6.96 10.29
C SER A 88 19.88 -7.06 8.83
N ASP A 89 20.56 -6.33 7.94
CA ASP A 89 20.25 -6.37 6.50
C ASP A 89 20.53 -7.75 5.89
N ASP A 90 21.57 -8.44 6.35
CA ASP A 90 21.88 -9.82 5.94
C ASP A 90 20.76 -10.80 6.36
N GLU A 91 20.18 -10.63 7.56
CA GLU A 91 19.05 -11.43 8.00
C GLU A 91 17.80 -11.16 7.16
N ARG A 92 17.54 -9.90 6.81
CA ARG A 92 16.41 -9.53 5.93
C ARG A 92 16.58 -10.11 4.53
N ALA A 93 17.78 -10.02 3.96
CA ALA A 93 18.09 -10.62 2.66
C ALA A 93 17.90 -12.15 2.70
N ALA A 94 18.42 -12.81 3.73
CA ALA A 94 18.24 -14.25 3.89
C ALA A 94 16.77 -14.66 4.05
N ILE A 95 15.93 -13.85 4.71
CA ILE A 95 14.49 -14.08 4.79
C ILE A 95 13.87 -14.03 3.38
N LEU A 96 14.14 -12.98 2.60
CA LEU A 96 13.60 -12.82 1.24
C LEU A 96 14.08 -13.89 0.27
N ASP A 97 15.33 -14.33 0.38
CA ASP A 97 15.88 -15.41 -0.44
C ASP A 97 15.23 -16.77 -0.15
N ASN A 98 14.67 -16.94 1.05
CA ASN A 98 13.93 -18.15 1.44
C ASN A 98 12.41 -18.03 1.27
N THR A 99 11.91 -16.91 0.74
CA THR A 99 10.49 -16.70 0.46
C THR A 99 10.14 -17.26 -0.92
N ASP A 100 9.16 -18.17 -0.94
CA ASP A 100 8.58 -18.72 -2.17
C ASP A 100 7.36 -17.89 -2.58
N VAL A 101 7.36 -17.39 -3.81
CA VAL A 101 6.28 -16.58 -4.35
C VAL A 101 5.51 -17.40 -5.35
N ARG A 102 4.18 -17.48 -5.17
CA ARG A 102 3.31 -18.21 -6.08
C ARG A 102 2.11 -17.38 -6.53
N ILE A 103 1.92 -17.29 -7.84
CA ILE A 103 0.80 -16.62 -8.48
C ILE A 103 -0.29 -17.65 -8.76
N GLU A 104 -1.41 -17.54 -8.03
CA GLU A 104 -2.57 -18.40 -8.23
C GLU A 104 -3.75 -17.65 -8.85
N PHE A 105 -4.30 -18.21 -9.93
CA PHE A 105 -5.51 -17.71 -10.56
C PHE A 105 -6.76 -18.31 -9.90
N GLU A 106 -7.64 -17.44 -9.41
CA GLU A 106 -9.00 -17.85 -9.10
C GLU A 106 -9.68 -18.48 -10.33
N ARG A 107 -10.35 -19.62 -10.13
CA ARG A 107 -11.10 -20.32 -11.17
C ARG A 107 -12.60 -20.09 -11.00
N ARG A 108 -13.24 -19.53 -12.02
CA ARG A 108 -14.71 -19.44 -12.13
C ARG A 108 -15.20 -20.33 -13.26
N LYS A 109 -16.22 -21.15 -12.99
CA LYS A 109 -16.82 -22.03 -14.01
C LYS A 109 -18.34 -21.87 -13.99
N ARG A 110 -18.84 -20.98 -14.84
CA ARG A 110 -20.27 -20.86 -15.14
C ARG A 110 -20.74 -22.13 -15.85
N ARG A 111 -21.34 -23.06 -15.12
CA ARG A 111 -21.91 -24.28 -15.70
C ARG A 111 -23.33 -23.98 -16.17
N GLN A 112 -23.65 -24.27 -17.44
CA GLN A 112 -24.96 -23.96 -18.04
C GLN A 112 -26.17 -24.56 -17.29
N LYS A 113 -25.99 -25.62 -16.49
CA LYS A 113 -27.05 -26.35 -15.78
C LYS A 113 -26.82 -26.51 -14.27
N LYS A 114 -25.77 -25.89 -13.70
CA LYS A 114 -25.45 -25.99 -12.27
C LYS A 114 -25.08 -24.60 -11.73
N PRO A 115 -25.30 -24.34 -10.43
CA PRO A 115 -24.83 -23.12 -9.79
C PRO A 115 -23.35 -22.88 -10.07
N ASP A 116 -22.98 -21.60 -10.20
CA ASP A 116 -21.60 -21.20 -10.41
C ASP A 116 -20.73 -21.72 -9.25
N ARG A 117 -19.62 -22.38 -9.58
CA ARG A 117 -18.64 -22.82 -8.59
C ARG A 117 -17.53 -21.78 -8.54
N ASN A 118 -17.53 -21.02 -7.45
CA ASN A 118 -16.53 -20.01 -7.13
C ASN A 118 -15.60 -20.56 -6.03
N THR A 119 -14.29 -20.51 -6.28
CA THR A 119 -13.28 -20.86 -5.28
C THR A 119 -12.42 -19.64 -5.04
N ARG A 120 -12.55 -19.05 -3.86
CA ARG A 120 -11.73 -17.92 -3.41
C ARG A 120 -10.49 -18.46 -2.70
N ILE A 121 -9.34 -17.88 -3.02
CA ILE A 121 -8.09 -18.12 -2.32
C ILE A 121 -7.98 -17.03 -1.26
N LEU A 122 -7.91 -17.43 0.01
CA LEU A 122 -7.70 -16.53 1.14
C LEU A 122 -6.35 -16.91 1.74
N VAL A 123 -5.44 -15.95 1.77
CA VAL A 123 -4.14 -16.12 2.43
C VAL A 123 -4.28 -15.51 3.82
N VAL A 124 -4.05 -16.34 4.84
CA VAL A 124 -4.00 -15.90 6.23
C VAL A 124 -2.58 -16.20 6.70
N PRO A 125 -1.84 -15.20 7.20
CA PRO A 125 -0.47 -15.43 7.67
C PRO A 125 -0.53 -16.35 8.89
N SER A 126 0.26 -17.43 8.88
CA SER A 126 0.49 -18.24 10.08
C SER A 126 1.44 -17.53 11.05
N ASP A 127 1.59 -18.06 12.26
CA ASP A 127 2.70 -17.75 13.16
C ASP A 127 2.64 -16.39 13.89
N GLN A 128 1.46 -15.97 14.34
CA GLN A 128 1.30 -14.81 15.25
C GLN A 128 1.71 -13.46 14.65
N THR A 129 1.94 -13.42 13.34
CA THR A 129 2.29 -12.24 12.54
C THR A 129 1.34 -11.05 12.79
N LEU A 130 0.05 -11.34 12.95
CA LEU A 130 -0.96 -10.32 13.29
C LEU A 130 -1.15 -10.12 14.79
N GLU A 131 -0.65 -11.04 15.63
CA GLU A 131 -0.84 -11.04 17.09
C GLU A 131 -0.21 -9.81 17.74
N ILE A 132 0.92 -9.32 17.22
CA ILE A 132 1.60 -8.14 17.78
C ILE A 132 0.73 -6.90 17.58
N THR A 133 0.25 -6.72 16.35
CA THR A 133 -0.62 -5.60 16.01
C THR A 133 -1.96 -5.72 16.73
N ASP A 134 -2.53 -6.92 16.80
CA ASP A 134 -3.75 -7.20 17.54
C ASP A 134 -3.59 -6.87 19.03
N LYS A 135 -2.51 -7.33 19.67
CA LYS A 135 -2.20 -7.03 21.07
C LYS A 135 -1.96 -5.54 21.29
N GLN A 136 -1.21 -4.87 20.42
CA GLN A 136 -1.02 -3.42 20.50
C GLN A 136 -2.35 -2.66 20.44
N LEU A 137 -3.25 -3.06 19.53
CA LEU A 137 -4.59 -2.46 19.42
C LEU A 137 -5.47 -2.76 20.63
N GLN A 138 -5.41 -3.98 21.17
CA GLN A 138 -6.14 -4.35 22.38
C GLN A 138 -5.64 -3.57 23.60
N ASP A 139 -4.31 -3.43 23.74
CA ASP A 139 -3.67 -2.68 24.82
C ASP A 139 -3.95 -1.16 24.72
N GLN A 140 -4.10 -0.63 23.50
CA GLN A 140 -4.49 0.77 23.27
C GLN A 140 -5.93 1.06 23.77
N GLY A 141 -6.79 0.04 23.81
CA GLY A 141 -8.17 0.15 24.24
C GLY A 141 -9.05 0.96 23.27
N SER A 142 -10.21 1.40 23.75
CA SER A 142 -11.13 2.23 22.96
C SER A 142 -10.60 3.66 22.88
N SER A 143 -10.36 4.16 21.66
CA SER A 143 -10.06 5.57 21.41
C SER A 143 -10.93 6.11 20.27
N ASP A 144 -11.38 7.36 20.41
CA ASP A 144 -12.10 8.07 19.35
C ASP A 144 -11.10 8.45 18.25
N GLY A 145 -11.04 7.59 17.23
CA GLY A 145 -10.12 7.73 16.11
C GLY A 145 -8.73 7.14 16.40
N PHE A 146 -8.29 6.23 15.53
CA PHE A 146 -6.94 5.67 15.54
C PHE A 146 -6.46 5.55 14.10
N ARG A 147 -5.13 5.56 13.90
CA ARG A 147 -4.54 5.21 12.59
C ARG A 147 -4.64 3.69 12.45
N PRO A 148 -5.34 3.15 11.43
CA PRO A 148 -5.34 1.71 11.24
C PRO A 148 -3.90 1.22 11.04
N PRO A 149 -3.52 0.10 11.68
CA PRO A 149 -2.19 -0.47 11.49
C PRO A 149 -2.01 -0.84 10.01
N LEU A 150 -0.76 -0.88 9.55
CA LEU A 150 -0.39 -1.16 8.15
C LEU A 150 -0.88 -0.11 7.13
N SER A 151 -1.40 1.03 7.56
CA SER A 151 -1.71 2.16 6.66
C SER A 151 -0.46 2.98 6.39
N TYR A 152 -0.11 3.20 5.12
CA TYR A 152 1.02 4.03 4.75
C TYR A 152 0.67 5.53 4.82
N GLU A 153 1.69 6.39 4.85
CA GLU A 153 1.49 7.84 4.87
C GLU A 153 0.72 8.34 3.63
N LEU A 154 1.01 7.75 2.47
CA LEU A 154 0.32 8.06 1.22
C LEU A 154 -1.18 7.71 1.28
N ASP A 155 -1.57 6.66 1.98
CA ASP A 155 -3.00 6.30 2.14
C ASP A 155 -3.76 7.37 2.90
N ARG A 156 -3.14 7.96 3.94
CA ARG A 156 -3.73 9.07 4.68
C ARG A 156 -3.93 10.30 3.80
N ALA A 157 -2.92 10.66 3.00
CA ALA A 157 -3.01 11.79 2.09
C ALA A 157 -4.10 11.57 1.03
N LEU A 158 -4.19 10.36 0.47
CA LEU A 158 -5.24 9.97 -0.49
C LEU A 158 -6.64 10.04 0.13
N MET A 159 -6.83 9.53 1.36
CA MET A 159 -8.12 9.61 2.07
C MET A 159 -8.55 11.06 2.32
N LEU A 160 -7.63 11.90 2.82
CA LEU A 160 -7.92 13.32 3.04
C LEU A 160 -8.27 14.04 1.74
N ALA A 161 -7.58 13.71 0.64
CA ALA A 161 -7.87 14.25 -0.67
C ALA A 161 -9.26 13.80 -1.17
N SER A 162 -9.64 12.54 -0.97
CA SER A 162 -10.95 12.02 -1.39
C SER A 162 -12.12 12.58 -0.56
N MET A 163 -11.89 12.91 0.71
CA MET A 163 -12.92 13.47 1.61
C MET A 163 -12.97 15.01 1.59
N LYS A 164 -12.12 15.67 0.79
CA LYS A 164 -11.97 17.13 0.82
C LYS A 164 -13.31 17.86 0.68
N ASP A 165 -14.12 17.49 -0.30
CA ASP A 165 -15.37 18.18 -0.58
C ASP A 165 -16.40 17.97 0.54
N GLU A 166 -16.42 16.78 1.16
CA GLU A 166 -17.25 16.47 2.33
C GLU A 166 -16.82 17.29 3.56
N ILE A 167 -15.51 17.40 3.81
CA ILE A 167 -14.98 18.21 4.93
C ILE A 167 -15.33 19.70 4.73
N LEU A 168 -15.20 20.21 3.51
CA LEU A 168 -15.61 21.58 3.19
C LEU A 168 -17.12 21.76 3.31
N GLN A 169 -17.91 20.74 2.97
CA GLN A 169 -19.36 20.76 3.15
C GLN A 169 -19.75 20.79 4.64
N MET A 170 -19.14 19.96 5.48
CA MET A 170 -19.33 20.00 6.94
C MET A 170 -18.94 21.37 7.52
N THR A 171 -17.91 22.01 6.95
CA THR A 171 -17.50 23.37 7.34
C THR A 171 -18.58 24.40 6.97
N ARG A 172 -19.24 24.27 5.82
CA ARG A 172 -20.36 25.14 5.40
C ARG A 172 -21.58 25.00 6.28
N GLU A 173 -21.87 23.78 6.72
CA GLU A 173 -23.01 23.48 7.58
C GLU A 173 -22.93 24.22 8.93
N PHE A 174 -21.73 24.58 9.39
CA PHE A 174 -21.57 25.38 10.60
C PHE A 174 -22.32 26.73 10.50
N ALA A 175 -22.22 27.43 9.38
CA ALA A 175 -22.92 28.71 9.17
C ALA A 175 -24.44 28.58 9.27
N THR A 176 -25.00 27.41 8.96
CA THR A 176 -26.45 27.18 9.01
C THR A 176 -27.01 27.05 10.43
N LYS A 177 -26.15 26.91 11.44
CA LYS A 177 -26.55 26.82 12.85
C LYS A 177 -26.93 28.17 13.47
N GLY A 178 -26.63 29.29 12.79
CA GLY A 178 -27.00 30.62 13.27
C GLY A 178 -26.26 31.05 14.55
N GLU A 179 -25.03 30.59 14.73
CA GLU A 179 -24.23 30.87 15.92
C GLU A 179 -24.00 32.39 16.12
N PRO A 180 -24.24 32.93 17.33
CA PRO A 180 -24.05 34.36 17.60
C PRO A 180 -22.64 34.85 17.27
N GLY A 181 -22.53 35.94 16.54
CA GLY A 181 -21.25 36.53 16.14
C GLY A 181 -20.57 35.85 14.95
N TRP A 182 -21.15 34.77 14.40
CA TRP A 182 -20.70 34.19 13.14
C TRP A 182 -21.08 35.10 11.96
N THR A 183 -20.13 35.35 11.07
CA THR A 183 -20.34 36.21 9.89
C THR A 183 -19.91 35.49 8.62
N GLN A 184 -20.42 35.92 7.46
CA GLN A 184 -19.99 35.36 6.17
C GLN A 184 -18.47 35.51 5.96
N ALA A 185 -17.87 36.61 6.40
CA ALA A 185 -16.43 36.81 6.29
C ALA A 185 -15.62 35.78 7.10
N LEU A 186 -16.11 35.38 8.28
CA LEU A 186 -15.51 34.31 9.09
C LEU A 186 -15.70 32.95 8.44
N GLN A 187 -16.88 32.68 7.87
CA GLN A 187 -17.16 31.46 7.12
C GLN A 187 -16.20 31.31 5.91
N ASP A 188 -16.06 32.37 5.11
CA ASP A 188 -15.19 32.36 3.93
C ASP A 188 -13.71 32.17 4.32
N ALA A 189 -13.28 32.78 5.43
CA ALA A 189 -11.92 32.63 5.95
C ALA A 189 -11.66 31.20 6.44
N LEU A 190 -12.62 30.60 7.15
CA LEU A 190 -12.53 29.21 7.60
C LEU A 190 -12.50 28.23 6.41
N GLU A 191 -13.41 28.37 5.45
CA GLU A 191 -13.43 27.52 4.25
C GLU A 191 -12.11 27.62 3.46
N ARG A 192 -11.56 28.84 3.30
CA ARG A 192 -10.27 29.04 2.66
C ARG A 192 -9.15 28.35 3.42
N HIS A 193 -9.07 28.56 4.74
CA HIS A 193 -8.07 27.92 5.58
C HIS A 193 -8.16 26.39 5.52
N MET A 194 -9.37 25.83 5.58
CA MET A 194 -9.60 24.39 5.47
C MET A 194 -9.18 23.86 4.10
N ALA A 195 -9.55 24.54 3.01
CA ALA A 195 -9.19 24.13 1.66
C ALA A 195 -7.66 24.16 1.44
N GLU A 196 -6.97 25.20 1.92
CA GLU A 196 -5.52 25.31 1.86
C GLU A 196 -4.82 24.25 2.71
N THR A 197 -5.32 24.03 3.92
CA THR A 197 -4.77 23.04 4.86
C THR A 197 -4.91 21.61 4.33
N LEU A 198 -6.08 21.26 3.78
CA LEU A 198 -6.31 19.94 3.17
C LEU A 198 -5.43 19.76 1.94
N LYS A 199 -5.28 20.79 1.11
CA LYS A 199 -4.38 20.77 -0.05
C LYS A 199 -2.92 20.54 0.37
N ALA A 200 -2.44 21.26 1.39
CA ALA A 200 -1.07 21.13 1.88
C ALA A 200 -0.76 19.73 2.40
N ARG A 201 -1.73 19.07 3.06
CA ARG A 201 -1.59 17.68 3.55
C ARG A 201 -1.64 16.62 2.45
N GLY A 202 -2.01 17.01 1.22
CA GLY A 202 -1.95 16.17 0.03
C GLY A 202 -0.68 16.36 -0.80
N VAL A 203 0.30 17.13 -0.31
CA VAL A 203 1.56 17.40 -0.99
C VAL A 203 2.72 16.96 -0.09
N PHE A 204 3.59 16.11 -0.63
CA PHE A 204 4.84 15.71 0.02
C PHE A 204 5.90 16.76 -0.29
N ASN A 205 6.61 17.24 0.73
CA ASN A 205 7.55 18.34 0.56
C ASN A 205 9.00 17.85 0.60
N ASP A 206 9.86 18.53 -0.15
CA ASP A 206 11.32 18.35 -0.09
C ASP A 206 11.92 19.03 1.16
N ALA A 207 13.23 18.90 1.34
CA ALA A 207 13.95 19.52 2.46
C ALA A 207 13.87 21.07 2.47
N GLY A 208 13.53 21.70 1.34
CA GLY A 208 13.31 23.14 1.21
C GLY A 208 11.88 23.58 1.48
N GLY A 209 10.96 22.65 1.76
CA GLY A 209 9.54 22.94 1.98
C GLY A 209 8.73 23.16 0.69
N GLY A 210 9.34 22.94 -0.48
CA GLY A 210 8.65 22.92 -1.76
C GLY A 210 8.01 21.56 -2.05
N ALA A 211 7.10 21.46 -3.02
CA ALA A 211 6.55 20.17 -3.43
C ALA A 211 7.67 19.30 -4.02
N ALA A 212 7.91 18.13 -3.42
CA ALA A 212 8.92 17.19 -3.89
C ALA A 212 8.59 16.69 -5.30
N ASP A 213 9.62 16.60 -6.15
CA ASP A 213 9.50 15.90 -7.43
C ASP A 213 9.73 14.40 -7.19
N ASP A 214 8.72 13.76 -6.61
CA ASP A 214 8.78 12.37 -6.18
C ASP A 214 7.57 11.55 -6.61
N VAL A 215 7.74 10.22 -6.50
CA VAL A 215 6.73 9.24 -6.90
C VAL A 215 5.42 9.37 -6.11
N LYS A 216 5.49 9.84 -4.85
CA LYS A 216 4.32 10.03 -3.99
C LYS A 216 3.43 11.15 -4.51
N ASN A 217 4.01 12.29 -4.86
CA ASN A 217 3.29 13.41 -5.49
C ASN A 217 2.78 13.07 -6.89
N GLU A 218 3.47 12.23 -7.66
CA GLU A 218 2.95 11.73 -8.93
C GLU A 218 1.70 10.84 -8.75
N ILE A 219 1.70 9.96 -7.74
CA ILE A 219 0.55 9.10 -7.42
C ILE A 219 -0.64 9.93 -6.92
N MET A 220 -0.40 10.95 -6.09
CA MET A 220 -1.45 11.88 -5.64
C MET A 220 -2.19 12.55 -6.81
N LYS A 221 -1.55 12.66 -7.98
CA LYS A 221 -2.11 13.26 -9.21
C LYS A 221 -2.67 12.22 -10.19
N SER A 222 -2.53 10.92 -9.91
CA SER A 222 -2.87 9.84 -10.84
C SER A 222 -3.76 8.78 -10.20
N PRO A 223 -5.09 8.84 -10.41
CA PRO A 223 -6.01 7.81 -9.91
C PRO A 223 -5.64 6.40 -10.36
N LEU A 224 -5.09 6.27 -11.57
CA LEU A 224 -4.67 4.97 -12.11
C LEU A 224 -3.47 4.39 -11.34
N ARG A 225 -2.48 5.22 -11.00
CA ARG A 225 -1.33 4.74 -10.22
C ARG A 225 -1.71 4.45 -8.78
N ALA A 226 -2.58 5.26 -8.18
CA ALA A 226 -3.16 4.98 -6.87
C ALA A 226 -3.89 3.63 -6.86
N PHE A 227 -4.68 3.34 -7.91
CA PHE A 227 -5.34 2.05 -8.07
C PHE A 227 -4.34 0.88 -8.16
N TYR A 228 -3.30 0.99 -8.99
CA TYR A 228 -2.28 -0.07 -9.06
C TYR A 228 -1.57 -0.28 -7.71
N ARG A 229 -1.16 0.80 -7.04
CA ARG A 229 -0.57 0.71 -5.70
C ARG A 229 -1.49 -0.01 -4.72
N SER A 230 -2.78 0.35 -4.64
CA SER A 230 -3.74 -0.33 -3.77
C SER A 230 -3.86 -1.82 -4.09
N VAL A 231 -3.96 -2.19 -5.37
CA VAL A 231 -4.00 -3.61 -5.78
C VAL A 231 -2.75 -4.36 -5.33
N GLY A 232 -1.56 -3.77 -5.50
CA GLY A 232 -0.31 -4.40 -5.06
C GLY A 232 -0.19 -4.55 -3.55
N ILE A 233 -0.60 -3.55 -2.78
CA ILE A 233 -0.69 -3.63 -1.32
C ILE A 233 -1.65 -4.76 -0.93
N TYR A 234 -2.84 -4.85 -1.53
CA TYR A 234 -3.76 -5.95 -1.23
C TYR A 234 -3.21 -7.33 -1.61
N ALA A 235 -2.46 -7.42 -2.70
CA ALA A 235 -1.87 -8.68 -3.15
C ALA A 235 -0.70 -9.16 -2.27
N THR A 236 -0.04 -8.23 -1.56
CA THR A 236 1.16 -8.52 -0.77
C THR A 236 0.98 -8.35 0.73
N ASN A 237 -0.14 -7.78 1.16
CA ASN A 237 -0.47 -7.73 2.56
C ASN A 237 -0.64 -9.17 3.05
N MET A 238 0.28 -9.56 3.94
CA MET A 238 0.31 -10.85 4.62
C MET A 238 0.87 -12.02 3.77
N CYS A 239 2.00 -11.79 3.10
CA CYS A 239 2.84 -12.88 2.57
C CYS A 239 3.82 -13.37 3.66
N ARG A 240 4.17 -14.66 3.63
CA ARG A 240 5.39 -15.20 4.25
C ARG A 240 6.30 -15.67 3.12
#